data_AF-A0A916U0T8-F1
#
_entry.id   AF-A0A916U0T8-F1
#
_cell.length_a   1.000
_cell.length_b   1.000
_cell.length_c   1.000
_cell.angle_alpha   90.00
_cell.angle_beta   90.00
_cell.angle_gamma   90.00
#
_symmetry.space_group_name_H-M   'P 1'
#
loop_
_entity.id
_entity.type
_entity.pdbx_description
1 polymer ?
#
loop_
_entity_poly.entity_id
_entity_poly.type
_entity_poly.pdbx_seq_one_letter_code
_entity_poly.pdbx_strand_id
1 'polypeptide(L)' 'MVGIYSNGKWARIDARGNKPGVDAQFDLDRERIAFTADPKRGEIDYTLVYPEPPPALQAALKSAIPGTANYLYLPSRLDT' A
#
# COMPACT_ATOMS: atom_id res chain seq x y z
N MET A 1 2.06 -3.23 -2.90
CA MET A 1 2.03 -2.62 -4.24
C MET A 1 3.45 -2.59 -4.78
N VAL A 2 3.64 -2.76 -6.08
CA VAL A 2 4.97 -2.86 -6.71
C VAL A 2 5.16 -1.67 -7.64
N GLY A 3 6.39 -1.17 -7.77
CA GLY A 3 6.73 -0.14 -8.75
C GLY A 3 7.52 -0.74 -9.90
N ILE A 4 7.23 -0.31 -11.13
CA ILE A 4 8.09 -0.59 -12.29
C ILE A 4 8.60 0.73 -12.87
N TYR A 5 9.83 0.71 -13.40
CA TYR A 5 10.40 1.85 -14.09
C TYR A 5 10.38 1.61 -15.60
N SER A 6 9.70 2.48 -16.35
CA SER A 6 9.60 2.39 -17.81
C SER A 6 9.34 3.78 -18.40
N ASN A 7 9.84 4.05 -19.61
CA ASN A 7 9.70 5.34 -20.30
C ASN A 7 10.08 6.56 -19.44
N GLY A 8 11.11 6.42 -18.60
CA GLY A 8 11.59 7.51 -17.74
C GLY A 8 10.70 7.84 -16.54
N LYS A 9 9.69 7.02 -16.24
CA LYS A 9 8.75 7.21 -15.11
C LYS A 9 8.56 5.93 -14.30
N TRP A 10 8.20 6.09 -13.03
CA TRP A 10 7.73 4.99 -12.19
C TRP A 10 6.22 4.83 -12.35
N ALA A 11 5.76 3.60 -12.56
CA ALA A 11 4.34 3.24 -12.52
C ALA A 11 4.07 2.33 -11.32
N ARG A 12 3.07 2.70 -10.50
CA ARG A 12 2.57 1.88 -9.38
C ARG A 12 1.63 0.80 -9.93
N ILE A 13 1.86 -0.45 -9.54
CA ILE A 13 1.07 -1.62 -9.94
C ILE A 13 0.52 -2.33 -8.72
N ASP A 14 -0.75 -2.68 -8.81
CA ASP A 14 -1.38 -3.61 -7.87
C ASP A 14 -0.99 -5.06 -8.19
N ALA A 15 -0.04 -5.62 -7.43
CA ALA A 15 0.45 -6.98 -7.62
C ALA A 15 -0.62 -8.07 -7.37
N ARG A 16 -1.78 -7.72 -6.82
CA ARG A 16 -2.91 -8.65 -6.66
C ARG A 16 -3.55 -8.99 -8.01
N GLY A 17 -3.36 -8.14 -9.02
CA GLY A 17 -3.92 -8.31 -10.35
C GLY A 17 -5.41 -8.03 -10.44
N ASN A 18 -5.96 -8.29 -11.63
CA ASN A 18 -7.35 -8.02 -11.94
C ASN A 18 -8.26 -9.25 -11.74
N LYS A 19 -9.50 -9.05 -11.30
CA LYS A 19 -10.52 -10.11 -11.13
C LYS A 19 -11.93 -9.59 -11.48
N PRO A 20 -12.94 -10.45 -11.69
CA PRO A 20 -14.30 -9.98 -11.95
C PRO A 20 -14.78 -9.00 -10.88
N GLY A 21 -15.28 -7.83 -11.30
CA GLY A 21 -15.73 -6.76 -10.40
C GLY A 21 -14.62 -5.83 -9.89
N VAL A 22 -13.37 -6.00 -10.34
CA VAL A 22 -12.23 -5.11 -10.06
C VAL A 22 -11.68 -4.61 -11.39
N ASP A 23 -11.18 -3.36 -11.42
CA ASP A 23 -10.39 -2.83 -12.55
C ASP A 23 -9.00 -2.40 -12.06
N ALA A 24 -8.12 -3.37 -11.86
CA ALA A 24 -6.72 -3.21 -11.48
C ALA A 24 -5.79 -3.68 -12.61
N GLN A 25 -6.16 -3.39 -13.86
CA GLN A 25 -5.37 -3.78 -15.04
C GLN A 25 -4.03 -3.06 -15.05
N PHE A 26 -3.00 -3.73 -15.58
CA PHE A 26 -1.72 -3.09 -15.80
C PHE A 26 -1.84 -2.01 -16.88
N ASP A 27 -1.44 -0.78 -16.54
CA ASP A 27 -1.48 0.39 -17.41
C ASP A 27 -0.27 1.29 -17.06
N LEU A 28 0.52 1.65 -18.07
CA LEU A 28 1.74 2.45 -17.90
C LEU A 28 1.46 3.95 -17.81
N ASP A 29 0.28 4.38 -18.25
CA ASP A 29 -0.09 5.79 -18.35
C ASP A 29 -1.02 6.22 -17.23
N ARG A 30 -1.83 5.30 -16.72
CA ARG A 30 -2.76 5.56 -15.62
C ARG A 30 -2.62 4.52 -14.53
N GLU A 31 -2.58 4.98 -13.29
CA GLU A 31 -2.69 4.06 -12.17
C GLU A 31 -4.09 3.44 -12.13
N ARG A 32 -4.14 2.12 -12.00
CA ARG A 32 -5.36 1.34 -11.78
C ARG A 32 -5.14 0.37 -10.62
N ILE A 33 -5.69 0.72 -9.46
CA ILE A 33 -5.59 -0.09 -8.24
C ILE A 33 -6.96 -0.62 -7.83
N ALA A 34 -6.98 -1.83 -7.25
CA ALA A 34 -8.23 -2.49 -6.92
C ALA A 34 -9.06 -1.74 -5.86
N PHE A 35 -8.37 -1.03 -4.96
CA PHE A 35 -8.99 -0.28 -3.87
C PHE A 35 -8.23 1.04 -3.70
N THR A 36 -8.89 2.15 -4.02
CA THR A 36 -8.40 3.50 -3.75
C THR A 36 -8.68 3.88 -2.30
N ALA A 37 -7.74 4.58 -1.67
CA ALA A 37 -7.98 5.15 -0.34
C ALA A 37 -9.21 6.08 -0.38
N ASP A 38 -10.07 5.99 0.63
CA ASP A 38 -11.19 6.90 0.85
C ASP A 38 -10.87 7.94 1.96
N PRO A 39 -10.51 9.18 1.59
CA PRO A 39 -10.20 10.23 2.56
C PRO A 39 -11.37 10.56 3.48
N LYS A 40 -12.63 10.32 3.07
CA LYS A 40 -13.81 10.57 3.93
C LYS A 40 -13.87 9.61 5.10
N ARG A 41 -13.19 8.46 5.00
CA ARG A 41 -13.04 7.45 6.04
C ARG A 41 -11.73 7.61 6.81
N GLY A 42 -10.93 8.64 6.50
CA GLY A 42 -9.63 8.89 7.10
C GLY A 42 -8.50 8.01 6.53
N GLU A 43 -8.73 7.32 5.41
CA GLU A 43 -7.70 6.53 4.74
C GLU A 43 -6.68 7.45 4.04
N ILE A 44 -5.40 7.07 4.07
CA ILE A 44 -4.29 7.86 3.52
C ILE A 44 -3.50 6.97 2.55
N ASP A 45 -3.30 7.47 1.32
CA ASP A 45 -2.35 6.88 0.38
C ASP A 45 -0.99 7.59 0.49
N TYR A 46 0.04 6.86 0.89
CA TYR A 46 1.41 7.35 0.98
C TYR A 46 2.12 7.11 -0.35
N THR A 47 2.34 8.19 -1.11
CA THR A 47 2.97 8.12 -2.44
C THR A 47 4.49 8.03 -2.38
N LEU A 48 5.11 8.36 -1.24
CA LEU A 48 6.55 8.29 -1.06
C LEU A 48 7.01 6.85 -0.84
N VAL A 49 8.00 6.41 -1.62
CA VAL A 49 8.67 5.13 -1.44
C VAL A 49 9.81 5.32 -0.44
N TYR A 50 9.68 4.71 0.74
CA TYR A 50 10.72 4.75 1.77
C TYR A 50 11.76 3.64 1.52
N PRO A 51 13.06 3.93 1.67
CA PRO A 51 14.11 2.91 1.53
C PRO A 51 14.08 1.89 2.66
N GLU A 52 13.52 2.26 3.81
CA GLU A 52 13.32 1.39 4.97
C GLU A 52 11.90 1.54 5.50
N PRO A 53 11.31 0.50 6.13
CA PRO A 53 10.00 0.63 6.73
C PRO A 53 10.04 1.61 7.92
N PRO A 54 9.00 2.42 8.15
CA PRO A 54 8.97 3.35 9.28
C PRO A 54 9.20 2.64 10.63
N PRO A 55 9.97 3.23 11.57
CA PRO A 55 10.31 2.57 12.83
C PRO A 55 9.10 2.12 13.66
N ALA A 56 8.04 2.92 13.69
CA ALA A 56 6.80 2.58 14.40
C ALA A 56 6.12 1.33 13.83
N LEU A 57 6.10 1.19 12.50
CA LEU A 57 5.58 0.01 11.83
C LEU A 57 6.46 -1.22 12.11
N GLN A 58 7.79 -1.06 12.07
CA GLN A 58 8.72 -2.15 12.40
C GLN A 58 8.53 -2.64 13.83
N ALA A 59 8.40 -1.74 14.80
CA ALA A 59 8.20 -2.08 16.20
C ALA A 59 6.90 -2.86 16.41
N ALA A 60 5.80 -2.37 15.83
CA ALA A 60 4.50 -3.02 15.88
C ALA A 60 4.55 -4.45 15.32
N LEU A 61 5.10 -4.62 14.11
CA LEU A 61 5.21 -5.93 13.46
C LEU A 61 6.13 -6.90 14.22
N LYS A 62 7.23 -6.43 14.82
CA LYS A 62 8.12 -7.28 15.64
C LYS A 62 7.47 -7.76 16.93
N SER A 63 6.57 -6.97 17.51
CA SER A 63 5.80 -7.35 18.70
C SER A 63 4.57 -8.20 18.41
N ALA A 64 4.17 -8.30 17.14
CA ALA A 64 2.97 -9.01 16.73
C ALA A 64 3.14 -10.52 16.93
N ILE A 65 2.09 -11.16 17.43
CA ILE A 65 2.02 -12.62 17.52
C ILE A 65 1.14 -13.12 16.36
N PRO A 66 1.70 -13.85 15.37
CA PRO A 66 0.94 -14.35 14.24
C PRO A 66 -0.28 -15.16 14.68
N GLY A 67 -1.43 -14.89 14.05
CA GLY A 67 -2.66 -15.69 14.24
C GLY A 67 -3.44 -15.44 15.54
N THR A 68 -3.03 -14.48 16.37
CA THR A 68 -3.65 -14.28 17.72
C THR A 68 -4.22 -12.89 17.98
N ALA A 69 -4.01 -11.92 17.07
CA ALA A 69 -4.53 -10.56 17.24
C ALA A 69 -5.03 -9.94 15.92
N ASN A 70 -6.10 -9.15 16.04
CA ASN A 70 -6.59 -8.24 14.98
C ASN A 70 -5.53 -7.15 14.70
N TYR A 71 -5.67 -6.38 13.62
CA TYR A 71 -4.71 -5.34 13.20
C TYR A 71 -4.58 -4.11 14.13
N LEU A 72 -5.16 -4.15 15.33
CA LEU A 72 -5.21 -3.01 16.27
C LEU A 72 -3.85 -2.59 16.84
N TYR A 73 -2.80 -3.41 16.69
CA TYR A 73 -1.44 -3.08 17.12
C TYR A 73 -0.66 -2.28 16.07
N LEU A 74 -1.20 -2.13 14.85
CA LEU A 74 -0.57 -1.31 13.82
C LEU A 74 -0.83 0.17 14.09
N PRO A 75 0.14 1.06 13.83
CA PRO A 75 -0.08 2.50 13.93
C PRO A 75 -1.15 2.93 12.91
N SER A 76 -2.08 3.78 13.34
CA SER A 76 -3.15 4.33 12.48
C SER A 76 -2.65 5.34 11.46
N ARG A 77 -1.44 5.87 11.67
CA ARG A 77 -0.76 6.80 10.78
C ARG A 77 0.75 6.58 10.89
N LEU A 78 1.44 6.74 9.77
CA LEU A 78 2.89 6.90 9.74
C LEU A 78 3.15 8.41 9.81
N ASP A 79 3.67 8.86 10.96
CA ASP A 79 4.22 10.20 11.08
C ASP A 79 5.61 10.15 10.47
N THR A 80 5.74 10.74 9.27
CA THR A 80 6.92 10.67 8.42
C THR A 80 7.52 12.04 8.16
#